data_AF-A0A8I1DAT5-F1
#
_entry.id   AF-A0A8I1DAT5-F1
#
_cell.length_a   1.000
_cell.length_b   1.000
_cell.length_c   1.000
_cell.angle_alpha   90.00
_cell.angle_beta   90.00
_cell.angle_gamma   90.00
#
_symmetry.space_group_name_H-M   'P 1'
#
loop_
_entity.id
_entity.type
_entity.pdbx_description
1 polymer ?
#
loop_
_entity_poly.entity_id
_entity_poly.type
_entity_poly.pdbx_seq_one_letter_code
_entity_poly.pdbx_strand_id
1 'polypeptide(L)'
;MPERLAEVKAYATVTDSGCWEWPKLDRKGYPRNITLATASEPAHRAVLTAVLGRPLGAEAAHHTCANRACVNPDHLQPVTAAENTAEMLERRAYRARIAELERKLADLAS
;
A
#
# COMPACT_ATOMS: atom_id res chain seq x y z
N MET A 1 5.04 -13.94 17.54
CA MET A 1 4.98 -12.96 16.43
C MET A 1 3.91 -11.85 16.54
N PRO A 2 2.97 -11.80 17.51
CA PRO A 2 2.16 -10.58 17.73
C PRO A 2 2.96 -9.43 18.37
N GLU A 3 3.98 -9.75 19.17
CA GLU A 3 4.82 -8.74 19.86
C GLU A 3 5.51 -7.77 18.90
N ARG A 4 5.95 -8.22 17.72
CA ARG A 4 6.57 -7.36 16.70
C ARG A 4 5.60 -6.39 16.02
N LEU A 5 4.30 -6.70 15.95
CA LEU A 5 3.32 -5.78 15.36
C LEU A 5 3.06 -4.58 16.26
N ALA A 6 3.08 -4.77 17.57
CA ALA A 6 2.98 -3.68 18.54
C ALA A 6 4.18 -2.72 18.41
N GLU A 7 5.39 -3.26 18.25
CA GLU A 7 6.60 -2.48 18.01
C GLU A 7 6.55 -1.72 16.68
N VAL A 8 6.11 -2.38 15.60
CA VAL A 8 5.91 -1.76 14.29
C VAL A 8 4.90 -0.61 14.39
N LYS A 9 3.76 -0.84 15.05
CA LYS A 9 2.75 0.20 15.26
C LYS A 9 3.28 1.37 16.10
N ALA A 10 4.05 1.10 17.15
CA ALA A 10 4.62 2.13 18.02
C ALA A 10 5.67 3.00 17.31
N TYR A 11 6.36 2.46 16.30
CA TYR A 11 7.33 3.20 15.49
C TYR A 11 6.69 4.02 14.36
N ALA A 12 5.43 3.72 14.01
CA ALA A 12 4.70 4.38 12.94
C ALA A 12 3.81 5.52 13.48
N THR A 13 3.56 6.53 12.66
CA THR A 13 2.55 7.54 12.96
C THR A 13 1.18 6.97 12.61
N VAL A 14 0.28 6.85 13.58
CA VAL A 14 -1.09 6.37 13.33
C VAL A 14 -1.97 7.55 12.92
N THR A 15 -2.60 7.45 11.75
CA THR A 15 -3.53 8.46 11.23
C THR A 15 -4.97 8.18 11.66
N ASP A 16 -5.85 9.17 11.52
CA ASP A 16 -7.31 9.00 11.75
C ASP A 16 -7.94 7.95 10.81
N SER A 17 -7.34 7.74 9.65
CA SER A 17 -7.73 6.68 8.71
C SER A 17 -7.24 5.28 9.11
N GLY A 18 -6.59 5.15 10.27
CA GLY A 18 -6.04 3.88 10.76
C GLY A 18 -4.76 3.42 10.04
N CYS A 19 -4.15 4.26 9.20
CA CYS A 19 -2.88 3.93 8.57
C CYS A 19 -1.75 4.03 9.58
N TRP A 20 -0.77 3.13 9.46
CA TRP A 20 0.47 3.19 10.22
C TRP A 20 1.54 3.73 9.29
N GLU A 21 1.74 5.04 9.28
CA GLU A 21 2.65 5.70 8.37
C GLU A 21 4.10 5.51 8.81
N TRP A 22 4.88 4.88 7.93
CA TRP A 22 6.28 4.61 8.21
C TRP A 22 7.12 5.86 8.00
N PRO A 23 7.99 6.25 8.96
CA PRO A 23 8.69 7.52 8.91
C PRO A 23 9.80 7.58 7.85
N LYS A 24 10.22 6.44 7.28
CA LYS A 24 11.33 6.35 6.33
C LYS A 24 10.90 5.67 5.04
N LEU A 25 10.79 6.47 3.98
CA LEU A 25 10.35 6.02 2.66
C LEU A 25 11.51 5.98 1.66
N ASP A 26 11.38 5.16 0.62
CA ASP A 26 12.25 5.19 -0.55
C ASP A 26 11.83 6.29 -1.54
N ARG A 27 12.56 6.43 -2.65
CA ARG A 27 12.25 7.41 -3.71
C ARG A 27 10.87 7.20 -4.36
N LYS A 28 10.32 5.99 -4.29
CA LYS A 28 8.99 5.62 -4.83
C LYS A 28 7.88 5.78 -3.78
N GLY A 29 8.22 6.17 -2.55
CA GLY A 29 7.28 6.37 -1.44
C GLY A 29 7.01 5.10 -0.61
N TYR A 30 7.81 4.04 -0.77
CA TYR A 30 7.62 2.79 -0.01
C TYR A 30 8.42 2.76 1.29
N PRO A 31 7.85 2.22 2.39
CA PRO A 31 8.51 2.02 3.67
C PRO A 31 9.80 1.21 3.54
N ARG A 32 10.92 1.74 4.05
CA ARG A 32 12.20 0.99 4.14
C ARG A 32 12.43 0.43 5.54
N ASN A 33 12.92 -0.80 5.57
CA ASN A 33 13.34 -1.48 6.79
C ASN A 33 14.70 -0.96 7.28
N ILE A 34 14.83 -0.79 8.59
CA ILE A 34 16.12 -0.50 9.26
C ILE A 34 16.44 -1.54 10.34
N THR A 35 15.43 -2.23 10.88
CA THR A 35 15.60 -3.08 12.08
C THR A 35 15.03 -4.50 11.96
N LEU A 36 14.29 -4.84 10.90
CA LEU A 36 13.85 -6.22 10.65
C LEU A 36 14.91 -6.94 9.80
N ALA A 37 15.39 -8.08 10.31
CA ALA A 37 16.62 -8.82 9.98
C ALA A 37 16.95 -9.19 8.50
N THR A 38 16.26 -8.64 7.50
CA THR A 38 16.56 -8.85 6.08
C THR A 38 16.62 -7.51 5.35
N ALA A 39 17.84 -6.99 5.19
CA ALA A 39 18.17 -5.63 4.76
C ALA A 39 17.85 -5.26 3.29
N SER A 40 16.77 -5.77 2.69
CA SER A 40 16.40 -5.39 1.31
C SER A 40 14.89 -5.34 1.03
N GLU A 41 14.06 -5.95 1.88
CA GLU A 41 12.61 -5.98 1.61
C GLU A 41 11.90 -4.75 2.20
N PRO A 42 10.96 -4.10 1.45
CA PRO A 42 10.13 -3.01 1.98
C PRO A 42 9.37 -3.41 3.25
N ALA A 43 9.22 -2.48 4.19
CA ALA A 43 8.66 -2.78 5.52
C ALA A 43 7.23 -3.35 5.45
N HIS A 44 6.39 -2.82 4.55
CA HIS A 44 5.02 -3.32 4.36
C HIS A 44 4.99 -4.79 3.90
N ARG A 45 5.91 -5.23 3.03
CA ARG A 45 6.02 -6.64 2.62
C ARG A 45 6.49 -7.53 3.77
N ALA A 46 7.43 -7.05 4.56
CA ALA A 46 7.94 -7.78 5.72
C ALA A 46 6.82 -7.99 6.77
N VAL A 47 6.01 -6.95 7.03
CA VAL A 47 4.84 -7.04 7.91
C VAL A 47 3.83 -8.05 7.38
N LEU A 48 3.44 -7.96 6.10
CA LEU A 48 2.47 -8.88 5.52
C LEU A 48 2.97 -10.33 5.52
N THR A 49 4.24 -10.57 5.17
CA THR A 49 4.87 -11.89 5.25
C THR A 49 4.82 -12.48 6.66
N ALA A 50 5.09 -11.65 7.68
CA ALA A 50 5.04 -12.08 9.07
C ALA A 50 3.62 -12.44 9.54
N VAL A 51 2.60 -11.67 9.11
CA VAL A 51 1.19 -11.94 9.44
C VAL A 51 0.67 -13.18 8.71
N LEU A 52 1.02 -13.36 7.44
CA LEU A 52 0.62 -14.52 6.66
C LEU A 52 1.29 -15.82 7.11
N GLY A 53 2.41 -15.75 7.82
CA GLY A 53 3.18 -16.93 8.24
C GLY A 53 3.84 -17.69 7.08
N ARG A 54 3.87 -17.10 5.88
CA ARG A 54 4.51 -17.66 4.68
C ARG A 54 5.18 -16.55 3.87
N PRO A 55 6.23 -16.85 3.08
CA PRO A 55 6.81 -15.88 2.16
C PRO A 55 5.80 -15.43 1.10
N LEU A 56 5.84 -14.15 0.74
CA LEU A 56 5.06 -13.57 -0.38
C LEU A 56 5.53 -14.06 -1.76
N GLY A 57 6.80 -14.44 -1.90
CA GLY A 57 7.38 -14.81 -3.19
C GLY A 57 7.18 -13.71 -4.24
N ALA A 58 6.51 -14.04 -5.34
CA ALA A 58 6.23 -13.12 -6.44
C ALA A 58 4.94 -12.28 -6.26
N GLU A 59 4.13 -12.55 -5.23
CA GLU A 59 2.94 -11.75 -4.92
C GLU A 59 3.36 -10.35 -4.47
N ALA A 60 2.57 -9.33 -4.82
CA ALA A 60 2.70 -7.97 -4.33
C ALA A 60 1.94 -7.81 -3.01
N ALA A 61 2.43 -6.92 -2.14
CA ALA A 61 1.71 -6.48 -0.95
C ALA A 61 0.91 -5.23 -1.33
N HIS A 62 -0.35 -5.41 -1.68
CA HIS A 62 -1.22 -4.35 -2.19
C HIS A 62 -1.84 -3.54 -1.06
N HIS A 63 -1.78 -2.21 -1.18
CA HIS A 63 -2.37 -1.27 -0.23
C HIS A 63 -3.83 -0.98 -0.56
N THR A 64 -4.75 -1.59 0.18
CA THR A 64 -6.20 -1.32 0.04
C THR A 64 -6.56 0.10 0.47
N CYS A 65 -5.77 0.70 1.36
CA CYS A 65 -5.91 2.09 1.81
C CYS A 65 -5.36 3.15 0.82
N ALA A 66 -4.75 2.73 -0.29
CA ALA A 66 -4.07 3.60 -1.26
C ALA A 66 -2.95 4.52 -0.68
N ASN A 67 -2.56 4.33 0.58
CA ASN A 67 -1.45 5.05 1.21
C ASN A 67 -0.16 4.21 1.14
N ARG A 68 0.78 4.62 0.29
CA ARG A 68 2.05 3.89 0.08
C ARG A 68 2.92 3.82 1.34
N ALA A 69 2.81 4.80 2.23
CA ALA A 69 3.59 4.85 3.47
C ALA A 69 3.04 3.91 4.56
N CYS A 70 1.84 3.35 4.36
CA CYS A 70 1.18 2.52 5.35
C CYS A 70 1.86 1.14 5.47
N VAL A 71 2.06 0.68 6.70
CA VAL A 71 2.52 -0.69 7.05
C VAL A 71 1.49 -1.47 7.87
N ASN A 72 0.27 -0.94 8.06
CA ASN A 72 -0.78 -1.63 8.80
C ASN A 72 -1.14 -2.94 8.07
N PRO A 73 -0.99 -4.13 8.69
CA PRO A 73 -1.31 -5.41 8.05
C PRO A 73 -2.77 -5.51 7.61
N ASP A 74 -3.70 -4.86 8.31
CA ASP A 74 -5.12 -4.87 7.95
C ASP A 74 -5.42 -4.10 6.65
N HIS A 75 -4.47 -3.26 6.22
CA HIS A 75 -4.55 -2.49 4.97
C HIS A 75 -3.69 -3.09 3.85
N LEU A 76 -3.17 -4.30 4.04
CA LEU A 76 -2.28 -4.99 3.10
C LEU A 76 -2.88 -6.33 2.68
N GLN A 77 -2.89 -6.59 1.37
CA GLN A 77 -3.39 -7.84 0.81
C GLN A 77 -2.35 -8.46 -0.14
N PRO A 78 -2.12 -9.79 -0.10
CA PRO A 78 -1.34 -10.46 -1.13
C PRO A 78 -2.14 -10.48 -2.44
N VAL A 79 -1.53 -10.00 -3.52
CA VAL A 79 -2.11 -10.07 -4.86
C VAL A 79 -1.06 -10.55 -5.86
N THR A 80 -1.49 -11.21 -6.91
CA THR A 80 -0.61 -11.57 -8.02
C THR A 80 -0.21 -10.32 -8.83
N ALA A 81 0.90 -10.42 -9.56
CA ALA A 81 1.32 -9.35 -10.46
C ALA A 81 0.27 -9.05 -11.55
N ALA A 82 -0.47 -10.06 -11.99
CA ALA A 82 -1.55 -9.93 -12.96
C ALA A 82 -2.72 -9.13 -12.39
N GLU A 83 -3.19 -9.46 -11.18
CA GLU A 83 -4.27 -8.73 -10.50
C GLU A 83 -3.88 -7.27 -10.24
N ASN A 84 -2.68 -7.03 -9.71
CA ASN A 84 -2.18 -5.67 -9.46
C ASN A 84 -2.08 -4.83 -10.74
N THR A 85 -1.74 -5.47 -11.87
CA THR A 85 -1.67 -4.80 -13.17
C THR A 85 -3.06 -4.53 -13.74
N ALA A 86 -3.98 -5.49 -13.64
CA ALA A 86 -5.36 -5.33 -14.09
C ALA A 86 -6.07 -4.19 -13.34
N GLU A 87 -5.95 -4.14 -12.02
CA GLU A 87 -6.51 -3.07 -11.20
C GLU A 87 -5.91 -1.70 -11.56
N MET A 88 -4.59 -1.63 -11.78
CA MET A 88 -3.93 -0.39 -12.20
C MET A 88 -4.45 0.13 -13.55
N LEU A 89 -4.65 -0.77 -14.51
CA LEU A 89 -5.19 -0.43 -15.83
C LEU A 89 -6.65 0.02 -15.73
N GLU A 90 -7.47 -0.70 -14.96
CA GLU A 90 -8.88 -0.36 -14.71
C GLU A 90 -8.99 1.02 -14.05
N ARG A 91 -8.20 1.27 -12.99
CA ARG A 91 -8.17 2.57 -12.30
C ARG A 91 -7.75 3.70 -13.24
N ARG A 92 -6.80 3.46 -14.14
CA ARG A 92 -6.39 4.46 -15.14
C ARG A 92 -7.53 4.75 -16.13
N ALA A 93 -8.24 3.73 -16.57
CA ALA A 93 -9.38 3.88 -17.47
C ALA A 93 -10.52 4.68 -16.81
N TYR A 94 -10.88 4.34 -15.57
CA TYR A 94 -11.92 5.07 -14.83
C TYR A 94 -11.55 6.54 -14.61
N ARG A 95 -10.30 6.85 -14.26
CA ARG A 95 -9.84 8.24 -14.12
C ARG A 95 -9.95 9.03 -15.42
N ALA A 96 -9.56 8.44 -16.55
CA ALA A 96 -9.69 9.08 -17.85
C ALA A 96 -11.17 9.35 -18.20
N ARG A 97 -12.05 8.39 -17.89
CA ARG A 97 -13.48 8.52 -18.13
C ARG A 97 -14.13 9.59 -17.25
N ILE A 98 -13.78 9.65 -15.96
CA ILE A 98 -14.26 10.68 -15.04
C ILE A 98 -13.87 12.06 -15.55
N ALA A 99 -12.60 12.27 -15.90
CA ALA A 99 -12.13 13.54 -16.44
C ALA A 99 -12.83 13.95 -17.76
N GLU A 100 -13.18 12.99 -18.61
CA GLU A 100 -13.98 13.26 -19.81
C GLU A 100 -15.40 13.72 -19.48
N LEU A 101 -16.05 13.03 -18.53
CA LEU A 101 -17.41 13.37 -18.11
C LEU A 101 -17.46 14.73 -17.41
N GLU A 102 -16.48 15.04 -16.55
CA GLU A 102 -16.36 16.34 -15.89
C GLU A 102 -16.25 17.49 -16.90
N ARG A 103 -15.46 17.33 -17.98
CA ARG A 103 -15.40 18.34 -19.05
C ARG A 103 -16.74 18.52 -19.74
N LYS A 104 -17.40 17.43 -20.13
CA LYS A 104 -18.71 17.50 -20.80
C LYS A 104 -19.77 18.16 -19.92
N LEU A 105 -19.75 17.88 -18.61
CA LEU A 105 -20.65 18.51 -17.66
C LEU A 105 -20.39 20.01 -17.56
N ALA A 106 -19.12 20.43 -17.57
CA ALA A 106 -18.75 21.85 -17.58
C ALA A 106 -19.24 22.54 -18.87
N ASP A 107 -19.06 21.91 -20.04
CA ASP A 107 -19.52 22.44 -21.34
C ASP A 107 -21.05 22.58 -21.44
N LEU A 108 -21.80 21.73 -20.73
CA LEU A 108 -23.28 21.80 -20.67
C LEU A 108 -23.78 22.84 -19.65
N ALA A 109 -22.93 23.24 -18.70
CA ALA A 109 -23.26 24.22 -17.67
C ALA A 109 -22.91 25.67 -18.08
N SER A 110 -22.25 25.85 -19.23
CA SER A 110 -21.98 27.14 -19.89
C SER A 110 -23.04 27.48 -20.93
#